data_AF-A0A1S3XYX3-F1
#
_entry.id   AF-A0A1S3XYX3-F1
#
_cell.length_a   1.000
_cell.length_b   1.000
_cell.length_c   1.000
_cell.angle_alpha   90.00
_cell.angle_beta   90.00
_cell.angle_gamma   90.00
#
_symmetry.space_group_name_H-M   'P 1'
#
loop_
_entity.id
_entity.type
_entity.pdbx_description
1 polymer ?
#
loop_
_entity_poly.entity_id
_entity_poly.type
_entity_poly.pdbx_seq_one_letter_code
_entity_poly.pdbx_strand_id
1 'polypeptide(L)'
;MIIGGVDIPQGPVFKRTKVTITREKQTRDYLPEVTLSFNDEDAEGIEQPRNDALIMSILMNKNQVKRMLIDPDSSANIILSKIVEQLGLQDQIMPEARVLNCFKMASKTTNEKIILPANVVGTIQETNFHVIEGDMRYNVLLGRPEIHNMRVVPSTLHQVLKFQTSEGIKMAYGEQPAAKEMFAIDEVIPISALSSTKGSESKGKQKVK
;
A
#
# COMPACT_ATOMS: atom_id res chain seq x y z
N MET A 1 -32.28 -54.37 -32.02
CA MET A 1 -31.37 -53.27 -31.65
C MET A 1 -32.06 -52.49 -30.54
N ILE A 2 -31.61 -52.63 -29.29
CA ILE A 2 -32.24 -52.00 -28.12
C ILE A 2 -31.50 -50.69 -27.84
N ILE A 3 -32.22 -49.56 -27.89
CA ILE A 3 -31.69 -48.24 -27.55
C ILE A 3 -32.05 -47.98 -26.10
N GLY A 4 -31.11 -48.24 -25.19
CA GLY A 4 -31.22 -47.91 -23.77
C GLY A 4 -30.88 -46.44 -23.55
N GLY A 5 -31.86 -45.67 -23.07
CA GLY A 5 -31.67 -44.30 -22.60
C GLY A 5 -30.81 -44.29 -21.32
N VAL A 6 -29.86 -43.37 -21.26
CA VAL A 6 -29.10 -43.05 -20.05
C VAL A 6 -29.72 -41.80 -19.44
N ASP A 7 -30.39 -41.97 -18.30
CA ASP A 7 -30.82 -40.86 -17.45
C ASP A 7 -29.59 -40.24 -16.77
N ILE A 8 -29.34 -38.97 -17.04
CA ILE A 8 -28.32 -38.17 -16.34
C ILE A 8 -28.99 -37.58 -15.09
N PRO A 9 -28.46 -37.81 -13.87
CA PRO A 9 -29.04 -37.24 -12.67
C PRO A 9 -28.84 -35.72 -12.64
N GLN A 10 -29.94 -34.98 -12.56
CA GLN A 10 -29.96 -33.54 -12.35
C GLN A 10 -29.42 -33.22 -10.94
N GLY A 11 -28.26 -32.57 -10.88
CA GLY A 11 -27.71 -32.02 -9.64
C GLY A 11 -28.63 -30.93 -9.05
N PRO A 12 -28.41 -30.54 -7.78
CA PRO A 12 -29.30 -29.61 -7.10
C PRO A 12 -29.31 -28.23 -7.78
N VAL A 13 -30.51 -27.80 -8.17
CA VAL A 13 -30.77 -26.48 -8.76
C VAL A 13 -30.60 -25.41 -7.68
N PHE A 14 -29.53 -24.61 -7.77
CA PHE A 14 -29.36 -23.42 -6.94
C PHE A 14 -30.38 -22.35 -7.37
N LYS A 15 -31.41 -22.14 -6.54
CA LYS A 15 -32.36 -21.04 -6.69
C LYS A 15 -31.64 -19.72 -6.42
N ARG A 16 -31.49 -18.89 -7.46
CA ARG A 16 -30.92 -17.55 -7.36
C ARG A 16 -31.98 -16.59 -6.80
N THR A 17 -31.95 -16.35 -5.50
CA THR A 17 -32.78 -15.31 -4.88
C THR A 17 -32.24 -13.94 -5.27
N LYS A 18 -33.03 -13.16 -6.02
CA LYS A 18 -32.71 -11.78 -6.38
C LYS A 18 -32.95 -10.91 -5.14
N VAL A 19 -31.92 -10.71 -4.34
CA VAL A 19 -31.97 -9.76 -3.20
C VAL A 19 -31.86 -8.35 -3.79
N THR A 20 -32.98 -7.64 -3.84
CA THR A 20 -33.00 -6.22 -4.19
C THR A 20 -32.57 -5.45 -2.95
N ILE A 21 -31.32 -5.00 -2.92
CA ILE A 21 -30.82 -4.12 -1.86
C ILE A 21 -31.36 -2.72 -2.14
N THR A 22 -32.39 -2.31 -1.41
CA THR A 22 -32.86 -0.92 -1.41
C THR A 22 -31.77 -0.09 -0.72
N ARG A 23 -31.03 0.70 -1.50
CA ARG A 23 -29.98 1.59 -0.99
C ARG A 23 -30.67 2.75 -0.28
N GLU A 24 -30.80 2.67 1.04
CA GLU A 24 -31.23 3.82 1.85
C GLU A 24 -30.22 4.94 1.67
N LYS A 25 -30.67 6.09 1.14
CA LYS A 25 -29.88 7.31 1.10
C LYS A 25 -29.81 7.88 2.51
N GLN A 26 -28.81 7.46 3.27
CA GLN A 26 -28.45 8.12 4.51
C GLN A 26 -27.78 9.46 4.14
N THR A 27 -28.56 10.54 4.16
CA THR A 27 -28.12 11.93 4.04
C THR A 27 -27.17 12.26 5.21
N ARG A 28 -25.88 11.96 5.03
CA ARG A 28 -24.80 12.52 5.86
C ARG A 28 -24.52 13.94 5.38
N ASP A 29 -24.35 14.86 6.31
CA ASP A 29 -24.21 16.30 6.10
C ASP A 29 -23.37 16.64 4.86
N TYR A 30 -24.05 17.16 3.84
CA TYR A 30 -23.46 17.46 2.53
C TYR A 30 -22.55 18.68 2.66
N LEU A 31 -21.25 18.45 2.85
CA LEU A 31 -20.24 19.41 2.42
C LEU A 31 -20.52 19.75 0.95
N PRO A 32 -20.43 21.04 0.53
CA PRO A 32 -20.62 21.41 -0.86
C PRO A 32 -19.73 20.53 -1.74
N GLU A 33 -20.28 20.03 -2.84
CA GLU A 33 -19.60 19.11 -3.75
C GLU A 33 -18.44 19.85 -4.41
N VAL A 34 -17.26 19.75 -3.82
CA VAL A 34 -16.03 20.34 -4.36
C VAL A 34 -15.37 19.30 -5.26
N THR A 35 -15.07 19.68 -6.50
CA THR A 35 -14.33 18.83 -7.43
C THR A 35 -12.87 18.75 -7.02
N LEU A 36 -12.39 17.54 -6.73
CA LEU A 36 -10.97 17.24 -6.56
C LEU A 36 -10.39 16.87 -7.93
N SER A 37 -9.66 17.79 -8.56
CA SER A 37 -8.95 17.55 -9.81
C SER A 37 -7.44 17.79 -9.65
N PHE A 38 -6.66 17.15 -10.53
CA PHE A 38 -5.22 17.40 -10.64
C PHE A 38 -4.89 18.10 -11.96
N ASN A 39 -3.90 18.98 -11.93
CA ASN A 39 -3.37 19.70 -13.10
C ASN A 39 -1.83 19.66 -13.11
N ASP A 40 -1.21 20.26 -14.13
CA ASP A 40 0.25 20.27 -14.26
C ASP A 40 0.97 21.07 -13.16
N GLU A 41 0.30 22.05 -12.55
CA GLU A 41 0.83 22.83 -11.41
C GLU A 41 1.00 21.94 -10.18
N ASP A 42 0.11 20.96 -9.98
CA ASP A 42 0.23 19.98 -8.89
C ASP A 42 1.47 19.08 -9.05
N ALA A 43 2.07 19.01 -10.24
CA ALA A 43 3.29 18.25 -10.50
C ALA A 43 4.54 19.14 -10.63
N GLU A 44 4.44 20.42 -10.27
CA GLU A 44 5.58 21.33 -10.22
C GLU A 44 6.54 20.91 -9.08
N GLY A 45 7.85 20.90 -9.37
CA GLY A 45 8.87 20.51 -8.40
C GLY A 45 9.02 19.01 -8.16
N ILE A 46 8.18 18.16 -8.78
CA ILE A 46 8.30 16.70 -8.68
C ILE A 46 9.50 16.20 -9.49
N GLU A 47 10.37 15.42 -8.85
CA GLU A 47 11.55 14.82 -9.46
C GLU A 47 11.16 13.81 -10.55
N GLN A 48 11.91 13.82 -11.65
CA GLN A 48 11.75 12.86 -12.75
C GLN A 48 12.64 11.61 -12.52
N PRO A 49 12.21 10.41 -12.96
CA PRO A 49 10.91 10.09 -13.56
C PRO A 49 9.79 10.02 -12.50
N ARG A 50 8.56 10.41 -12.89
CA ARG A 50 7.35 10.39 -12.03
C ARG A 50 6.78 8.98 -11.80
N ASN A 51 7.59 8.07 -11.28
CA ASN A 51 7.24 6.66 -11.05
C ASN A 51 7.35 6.24 -9.57
N ASP A 52 7.53 7.20 -8.66
CA ASP A 52 7.67 6.92 -7.23
C ASP A 52 6.33 6.48 -6.63
N ALA A 53 6.38 5.57 -5.65
CA ALA A 53 5.22 5.28 -4.82
C ALA A 53 4.87 6.50 -3.95
N LEU A 54 3.58 6.70 -3.65
CA LEU A 54 3.16 7.80 -2.77
C LEU A 54 3.46 7.45 -1.31
N ILE A 55 4.62 7.90 -0.84
CA ILE A 55 5.12 7.73 0.53
C ILE A 55 5.01 9.04 1.28
N MET A 56 4.53 9.00 2.53
CA MET A 56 4.44 10.19 3.38
C MET A 56 4.81 9.84 4.83
N SER A 57 4.88 10.85 5.69
CA SER A 57 4.87 10.67 7.13
C SER A 57 3.45 10.84 7.70
N ILE A 58 3.18 10.18 8.82
CA ILE A 58 1.94 10.30 9.58
C ILE A 58 2.25 10.58 11.05
N LEU A 59 1.45 11.42 11.70
CA LEU A 59 1.58 11.68 13.13
C LEU A 59 0.61 10.78 13.90
N MET A 60 1.14 9.91 14.75
CA MET A 60 0.37 8.98 15.60
C MET A 60 0.93 9.00 17.02
N ASN A 61 0.05 9.06 18.02
CA ASN A 61 0.45 9.16 19.42
C ASN A 61 1.57 10.20 19.67
N LYS A 62 1.43 11.40 19.08
CA LYS A 62 2.41 12.51 19.16
C LYS A 62 3.80 12.23 18.55
N ASN A 63 3.97 11.10 17.87
CA ASN A 63 5.22 10.70 17.21
C ASN A 63 5.04 10.71 15.69
N GLN A 64 6.04 11.23 14.98
CA GLN A 64 6.08 11.18 13.52
C GLN A 64 6.56 9.80 13.07
N VAL A 65 5.66 9.03 12.46
CA VAL A 65 5.97 7.75 11.82
C VAL A 65 6.22 7.99 10.34
N LYS A 66 7.45 7.75 9.90
CA LYS A 66 7.87 7.86 8.50
C LYS A 66 7.47 6.63 7.69
N ARG A 67 7.57 6.70 6.36
CA ARG A 67 7.32 5.58 5.43
C ARG A 67 5.90 5.01 5.55
N MET A 68 4.90 5.90 5.58
CA MET A 68 3.51 5.54 5.34
C MET A 68 3.28 5.43 3.84
N LEU A 69 2.88 4.25 3.38
CA LEU A 69 2.49 4.00 2.00
C LEU A 69 0.99 4.28 1.82
N ILE A 70 0.64 5.06 0.80
CA ILE A 70 -0.75 5.20 0.34
C ILE A 70 -1.00 4.22 -0.80
N ASP A 71 -1.87 3.24 -0.55
CA ASP A 71 -2.12 2.14 -1.48
C ASP A 71 -3.62 1.99 -1.78
N PRO A 72 -4.13 2.56 -2.89
CA PRO A 72 -5.53 2.41 -3.29
C PRO A 72 -5.90 0.96 -3.68
N ASP A 73 -4.92 0.09 -3.92
CA ASP A 73 -5.14 -1.31 -4.27
C ASP A 73 -5.27 -2.21 -3.03
N SER A 74 -4.87 -1.72 -1.86
CA SER A 74 -5.04 -2.44 -0.59
C SER A 74 -6.48 -2.34 -0.06
N SER A 75 -7.02 -3.47 0.41
CA SER A 75 -8.31 -3.56 1.11
C SER A 75 -8.23 -3.29 2.62
N ALA A 76 -7.04 -3.06 3.15
CA ALA A 76 -6.75 -3.01 4.57
C ALA A 76 -5.78 -1.86 4.89
N ASN A 77 -5.94 -1.25 6.07
CA ASN A 77 -4.87 -0.45 6.65
C ASN A 77 -3.99 -1.37 7.50
N ILE A 78 -2.68 -1.16 7.45
CA ILE A 78 -1.71 -2.00 8.14
C ILE A 78 -0.77 -1.12 8.95
N ILE A 79 -0.43 -1.56 10.15
CA ILE A 79 0.67 -1.02 10.96
C ILE A 79 1.59 -2.18 11.35
N LEU A 80 2.90 -1.97 11.26
CA LEU A 80 3.84 -2.98 11.72
C LEU A 80 3.87 -3.06 13.25
N SER A 81 3.95 -4.26 13.81
CA SER A 81 4.03 -4.49 15.27
C SER A 81 5.16 -3.69 15.91
N LYS A 82 6.34 -3.64 15.27
CA LYS A 82 7.49 -2.84 15.72
C LYS A 82 7.16 -1.35 15.92
N ILE A 83 6.21 -0.80 15.16
CA ILE A 83 5.78 0.60 15.28
C ILE A 83 4.85 0.74 16.48
N VAL A 84 3.93 -0.20 16.69
CA VAL A 84 3.07 -0.21 17.88
C VAL A 84 3.93 -0.28 19.15
N GLU A 85 4.99 -1.09 19.13
CA GLU A 85 5.96 -1.18 20.23
C GLU A 85 6.73 0.12 20.46
N GLN A 86 7.22 0.76 19.39
CA GLN A 86 7.92 2.05 19.47
C GLN A 86 7.02 3.17 20.00
N LEU A 87 5.72 3.10 19.72
CA LEU A 87 4.73 4.04 20.23
C LEU A 87 4.28 3.74 21.67
N GLY A 88 4.64 2.58 22.22
CA GLY A 88 4.24 2.15 23.56
C GLY A 88 2.74 1.83 23.68
N LEU A 89 2.14 1.25 22.64
CA LEU A 89 0.69 1.03 22.51
C LEU A 89 0.29 -0.46 22.45
N GLN A 90 1.16 -1.34 22.93
CA GLN A 90 0.93 -2.79 22.90
C GLN A 90 -0.30 -3.22 23.70
N ASP A 91 -0.62 -2.48 24.76
CA ASP A 91 -1.79 -2.69 25.63
C ASP A 91 -3.13 -2.36 24.95
N GLN A 92 -3.09 -1.66 23.82
CA GLN A 92 -4.28 -1.29 23.04
C GLN A 92 -4.58 -2.27 21.90
N ILE A 93 -3.74 -3.29 21.71
CA ILE A 93 -3.95 -4.32 20.70
C ILE A 93 -5.12 -5.21 21.10
N MET A 94 -6.03 -5.40 20.16
CA MET A 94 -7.20 -6.26 20.30
C MET A 94 -7.02 -7.52 19.43
N PRO A 95 -7.33 -8.72 19.97
CA PRO A 95 -7.36 -9.93 19.17
C PRO A 95 -8.43 -9.86 18.07
N GLU A 96 -8.06 -10.14 16.83
CA GLU A 96 -8.96 -10.25 15.68
C GLU A 96 -8.47 -11.34 14.73
N ALA A 97 -9.21 -12.45 14.59
CA ALA A 97 -8.85 -13.50 13.65
C ALA A 97 -9.21 -13.09 12.20
N ARG A 98 -8.22 -12.62 11.44
CA ARG A 98 -8.35 -12.38 10.00
C ARG A 98 -7.15 -12.88 9.21
N VAL A 99 -7.42 -13.33 7.99
CA VAL A 99 -6.37 -13.66 7.03
C VAL A 99 -6.22 -12.50 6.06
N LEU A 100 -5.07 -11.84 6.08
CA LEU A 100 -4.71 -10.88 5.05
C LEU A 100 -4.03 -11.62 3.90
N ASN A 101 -4.70 -11.63 2.75
CA ASN A 101 -4.15 -12.17 1.53
C ASN A 101 -3.55 -11.02 0.71
N CYS A 102 -2.22 -10.99 0.59
CA CYS A 102 -1.51 -10.00 -0.22
C CYS A 102 -1.03 -10.66 -1.51
N PHE A 103 -1.18 -9.97 -2.65
CA PHE A 103 -0.69 -10.46 -3.93
C PHE A 103 0.83 -10.71 -3.83
N LYS A 104 1.26 -11.98 -3.93
CA LYS A 104 2.67 -12.47 -3.79
C LYS A 104 3.26 -12.58 -2.38
N MET A 105 2.54 -12.25 -1.31
CA MET A 105 2.98 -12.60 0.05
C MET A 105 2.30 -13.91 0.45
N ALA A 106 3.00 -14.81 1.14
CA ALA A 106 2.32 -15.92 1.82
C ALA A 106 1.20 -15.31 2.69
N SER A 107 0.00 -15.90 2.66
CA SER A 107 -1.15 -15.42 3.43
C SER A 107 -0.71 -15.17 4.87
N LYS A 108 -0.82 -13.93 5.32
CA LYS A 108 -0.40 -13.55 6.66
C LYS A 108 -1.63 -13.49 7.53
N THR A 109 -1.73 -14.42 8.47
CA THR A 109 -2.76 -14.35 9.50
C THR A 109 -2.40 -13.20 10.42
N THR A 110 -3.27 -12.20 10.47
CA THR A 110 -3.21 -11.15 11.49
C THR A 110 -4.18 -11.56 12.56
N ASN A 111 -3.69 -11.78 13.77
CA ASN A 111 -4.55 -12.06 14.92
C ASN A 111 -4.86 -10.79 15.71
N GLU A 112 -4.50 -9.62 15.19
CA GLU A 112 -4.34 -8.40 15.97
C GLU A 112 -4.79 -7.17 15.19
N LYS A 113 -5.50 -6.30 15.90
CA LYS A 113 -6.03 -5.03 15.42
C LYS A 113 -5.73 -3.93 16.44
N ILE A 114 -5.55 -2.71 15.98
CA ILE A 114 -5.48 -1.53 16.82
C ILE A 114 -6.29 -0.38 16.18
N ILE A 115 -6.88 0.47 17.01
CA ILE A 115 -7.58 1.69 16.57
C ILE A 115 -6.78 2.87 17.09
N LEU A 116 -6.29 3.72 16.19
CA LEU A 116 -5.42 4.85 16.54
C LEU A 116 -5.91 6.16 15.92
N PRO A 117 -5.85 7.28 16.66
CA PRO A 117 -5.98 8.59 16.04
C PRO A 117 -4.74 8.86 15.17
N ALA A 118 -4.98 8.91 13.87
CA ALA A 118 -3.99 9.14 12.82
C ALA A 118 -4.14 10.56 12.27
N ASN A 119 -3.07 11.35 12.31
CA ASN A 119 -3.05 12.71 11.80
C ASN A 119 -2.28 12.79 10.48
N VAL A 120 -3.01 13.08 9.41
CA VAL A 120 -2.48 13.38 8.08
C VAL A 120 -2.72 14.86 7.78
N VAL A 121 -1.65 15.66 7.80
CA VAL A 121 -1.67 17.11 7.49
C VAL A 121 -2.77 17.87 8.24
N GLY A 122 -2.81 17.68 9.56
CA GLY A 122 -3.76 18.36 10.45
C GLY A 122 -5.15 17.73 10.48
N THR A 123 -5.40 16.67 9.71
CA THR A 123 -6.68 15.95 9.72
C THR A 123 -6.52 14.69 10.55
N ILE A 124 -7.19 14.66 11.70
CA ILE A 124 -7.15 13.56 12.65
C ILE A 124 -8.36 12.65 12.40
N GLN A 125 -8.11 11.36 12.21
CA GLN A 125 -9.16 10.35 12.07
C GLN A 125 -8.85 9.12 12.93
N GLU A 126 -9.89 8.51 13.52
CA GLU A 126 -9.75 7.20 14.15
C GLU A 126 -9.64 6.12 13.07
N THR A 127 -8.43 5.62 12.88
CA THR A 127 -8.12 4.64 11.85
C THR A 127 -8.00 3.25 12.45
N ASN A 128 -8.68 2.29 11.83
CA ASN A 128 -8.57 0.88 12.17
C ASN A 128 -7.39 0.27 11.40
N PHE A 129 -6.39 -0.28 12.10
CA PHE A 129 -5.24 -0.94 11.51
C PHE A 129 -5.18 -2.42 11.88
N HIS A 130 -4.80 -3.25 10.91
CA HIS A 130 -4.33 -4.60 11.20
C HIS A 130 -2.86 -4.55 11.61
N VAL A 131 -2.53 -5.19 12.73
CA VAL A 131 -1.16 -5.26 13.23
C VAL A 131 -0.50 -6.49 12.62
N ILE A 132 0.66 -6.29 11.99
CA ILE A 132 1.42 -7.39 11.38
C ILE A 132 2.88 -7.37 11.81
N GLU A 133 3.43 -8.55 12.09
CA GLU A 133 4.86 -8.72 12.34
C GLU A 133 5.60 -9.05 11.05
N GLY A 134 6.52 -8.23 10.57
CA GLY A 134 7.39 -8.64 9.47
C GLY A 134 8.28 -7.53 8.93
N ASP A 135 9.12 -7.91 7.99
CA ASP A 135 10.09 -7.02 7.37
C ASP A 135 9.52 -6.36 6.11
N MET A 136 8.60 -5.41 6.32
CA MET A 136 8.12 -4.54 5.24
C MET A 136 8.94 -3.27 5.20
N ARG A 137 9.15 -2.74 3.98
CA ARG A 137 9.88 -1.50 3.78
C ARG A 137 9.08 -0.26 4.26
N TYR A 138 7.75 -0.33 4.20
CA TYR A 138 6.86 0.65 4.82
C TYR A 138 6.60 0.32 6.28
N ASN A 139 6.32 1.35 7.09
CA ASN A 139 5.97 1.20 8.51
C ASN A 139 4.45 1.14 8.72
N VAL A 140 3.72 1.84 7.85
CA VAL A 140 2.26 1.98 7.86
C VAL A 140 1.79 1.91 6.41
N LEU A 141 0.62 1.31 6.18
CA LEU A 141 -0.07 1.35 4.90
C LEU A 141 -1.50 1.85 5.13
N LEU A 142 -1.90 2.87 4.38
CA LEU A 142 -3.30 3.27 4.27
C LEU A 142 -3.89 2.71 2.99
N GLY A 143 -4.88 1.84 3.17
CA GLY A 143 -5.62 1.23 2.08
C GLY A 143 -6.91 1.96 1.77
N ARG A 144 -7.74 1.34 0.93
CA ARG A 144 -9.09 1.83 0.61
C ARG A 144 -9.96 2.17 1.82
N PRO A 145 -9.95 1.42 2.94
CA PRO A 145 -10.78 1.77 4.09
C PRO A 145 -10.54 3.21 4.56
N GLU A 146 -9.28 3.61 4.74
CA GLU A 146 -8.98 4.98 5.15
C GLU A 146 -9.13 5.99 4.00
N ILE A 147 -8.65 5.63 2.81
CA ILE A 147 -8.73 6.51 1.63
C ILE A 147 -10.18 6.93 1.37
N HIS A 148 -11.12 5.98 1.43
CA HIS A 148 -12.53 6.26 1.20
C HIS A 148 -13.19 6.96 2.39
N ASN A 149 -12.81 6.63 3.62
CA ASN A 149 -13.36 7.26 4.83
C ASN A 149 -13.02 8.76 4.90
N MET A 150 -11.79 9.12 4.53
CA MET A 150 -11.34 10.50 4.44
C MET A 150 -11.76 11.20 3.14
N ARG A 151 -12.37 10.48 2.18
CA ARG A 151 -12.68 10.97 0.83
C ARG A 151 -11.45 11.58 0.12
N VAL A 152 -10.28 10.97 0.33
CA VAL A 152 -9.03 11.44 -0.28
C VAL A 152 -8.88 10.88 -1.69
N VAL A 153 -8.22 11.64 -2.56
CA VAL A 153 -7.81 11.21 -3.90
C VAL A 153 -6.28 11.22 -3.94
N PRO A 154 -5.63 10.05 -3.92
CA PRO A 154 -4.19 9.96 -4.11
C PRO A 154 -3.83 10.06 -5.60
N SER A 155 -2.72 10.73 -5.89
CA SER A 155 -2.10 10.70 -7.21
C SER A 155 -0.60 10.42 -7.09
N THR A 156 -0.17 9.26 -7.56
CA THR A 156 1.26 8.91 -7.69
C THR A 156 1.93 9.71 -8.82
N LEU A 157 1.20 10.13 -9.85
CA LEU A 157 1.76 10.97 -10.91
C LEU A 157 2.17 12.37 -10.40
N HIS A 158 1.34 12.97 -9.55
CA HIS A 158 1.59 14.29 -8.97
C HIS A 158 2.30 14.22 -7.61
N GLN A 159 2.49 13.01 -7.05
CA GLN A 159 2.98 12.79 -5.69
C GLN A 159 2.20 13.57 -4.63
N VAL A 160 0.86 13.56 -4.74
CA VAL A 160 -0.01 14.35 -3.85
C VAL A 160 -1.24 13.53 -3.41
N LEU A 161 -1.64 13.72 -2.15
CA LEU A 161 -2.94 13.35 -1.60
C LEU A 161 -3.82 14.59 -1.50
N LYS A 162 -4.97 14.62 -2.22
CA LYS A 162 -5.96 15.70 -2.11
C LYS A 162 -7.15 15.25 -1.30
N PHE A 163 -7.66 16.10 -0.41
CA PHE A 163 -8.89 15.82 0.32
C PHE A 163 -9.62 17.09 0.72
N GLN A 164 -10.94 16.97 0.86
CA GLN A 164 -11.79 18.09 1.24
C GLN A 164 -11.84 18.22 2.77
N THR A 165 -11.71 19.45 3.25
CA THR A 165 -11.93 19.82 4.65
C THR A 165 -12.95 20.96 4.73
N SER A 166 -13.40 21.31 5.94
CA SER A 166 -14.25 22.48 6.17
C SER A 166 -13.58 23.80 5.77
N GLU A 167 -12.24 23.82 5.69
CA GLU A 167 -11.42 24.98 5.30
C GLU A 167 -11.11 25.00 3.80
N GLY A 168 -11.60 24.03 3.02
CA GLY A 168 -11.31 23.87 1.59
C GLY A 168 -10.51 22.61 1.28
N ILE A 169 -9.88 22.57 0.10
CA ILE A 169 -9.04 21.45 -0.33
C ILE A 169 -7.70 21.53 0.40
N LYS A 170 -7.31 20.47 1.10
CA LYS A 170 -5.95 20.29 1.63
C LYS A 170 -5.18 19.31 0.77
N MET A 171 -3.86 19.52 0.74
CA MET A 171 -2.92 18.71 0.00
C MET A 171 -1.84 18.19 0.93
N ALA A 172 -1.49 16.91 0.79
CA ALA A 172 -0.30 16.32 1.39
C ALA A 172 0.64 15.90 0.26
N TYR A 173 1.91 16.29 0.36
CA TYR A 173 2.92 15.97 -0.65
C TYR A 173 3.68 14.69 -0.28
N GLY A 174 4.00 13.90 -1.29
CA GLY A 174 4.81 12.70 -1.19
C GLY A 174 6.28 13.03 -0.89
N GLU A 175 6.90 12.19 -0.08
CA GLU A 175 8.31 12.23 0.28
C GLU A 175 9.11 11.40 -0.74
N GLN A 176 9.37 11.96 -1.93
CA GLN A 176 10.07 11.25 -3.02
C GLN A 176 11.42 10.61 -2.60
N PRO A 177 12.29 11.28 -1.83
CA PRO A 177 13.54 10.65 -1.39
C PRO A 177 13.30 9.37 -0.58
N ALA A 178 12.28 9.35 0.28
CA ALA A 178 11.91 8.18 1.05
C ALA A 178 11.34 7.07 0.15
N ALA A 179 10.54 7.43 -0.86
CA ALA A 179 10.03 6.47 -1.85
C ALA A 179 11.16 5.81 -2.64
N LYS A 180 12.14 6.60 -3.10
CA LYS A 180 13.31 6.11 -3.85
C LYS A 180 14.22 5.23 -3.01
N GLU A 181 14.51 5.60 -1.77
CA GLU A 181 15.24 4.74 -0.84
C GLU A 181 14.48 3.43 -0.61
N MET A 182 13.16 3.52 -0.43
CA MET A 182 12.33 2.35 -0.14
C MET A 182 12.22 1.40 -1.33
N PHE A 183 12.21 1.89 -2.57
CA PHE A 183 12.02 1.08 -3.78
C PHE A 183 13.22 1.06 -4.72
N ALA A 184 14.39 1.45 -4.23
CA ALA A 184 15.64 1.39 -4.99
C ALA A 184 15.81 -0.01 -5.61
N ILE A 185 16.09 -0.02 -6.90
CA ILE A 185 16.51 -1.22 -7.62
C ILE A 185 18.03 -1.21 -7.57
N ASP A 186 18.60 -2.02 -6.69
CA ASP A 186 20.04 -2.25 -6.72
C ASP A 186 20.36 -3.08 -7.97
N GLU A 187 21.12 -2.51 -8.91
CA GLU A 187 21.76 -3.29 -9.96
C GLU A 187 22.76 -4.24 -9.29
N VAL A 188 22.37 -5.51 -9.18
CA VAL A 188 23.30 -6.57 -8.78
C VAL A 188 24.25 -6.75 -9.95
N ILE A 189 25.40 -6.07 -9.93
CA ILE A 189 26.48 -6.32 -10.89
C ILE A 189 26.88 -7.81 -10.70
N PRO A 190 26.69 -8.67 -11.71
CA PRO A 190 27.06 -10.07 -11.59
C PRO A 190 28.56 -10.17 -11.32
N ILE A 191 28.95 -10.93 -10.31
CA ILE A 191 30.36 -11.15 -9.90
C ILE A 191 31.25 -11.60 -11.09
N SER A 192 30.65 -12.20 -12.13
CA SER A 192 31.33 -12.59 -13.36
C SER A 192 31.93 -11.41 -14.16
N ALA A 193 31.53 -10.16 -13.91
CA ALA A 193 32.13 -8.99 -14.54
C ALA A 193 33.42 -8.50 -13.83
N LEU A 194 33.70 -8.96 -12.61
CA LEU A 194 34.87 -8.54 -11.83
C LEU A 194 36.09 -9.46 -12.03
N SER A 195 35.93 -10.62 -12.67
CA SER A 195 37.00 -11.60 -12.87
C SER A 195 37.82 -11.44 -14.16
N SER A 196 37.56 -10.44 -15.01
CA SER A 196 38.28 -10.27 -16.28
C SER A 196 39.50 -9.35 -16.24
N THR A 197 39.87 -8.78 -15.08
CA THR A 197 41.11 -7.99 -14.93
C THR A 197 42.08 -8.60 -13.93
N LYS A 198 42.38 -9.90 -14.06
CA LYS A 198 43.67 -10.47 -13.63
C LYS A 198 44.06 -11.62 -14.55
N GLY A 199 45.05 -11.40 -15.41
CA GLY A 199 45.81 -12.49 -16.01
C GLY A 199 46.21 -12.28 -17.47
N SER A 200 47.35 -11.63 -17.69
CA SER A 200 48.23 -12.02 -18.79
C SER A 200 49.69 -11.70 -18.46
N GLU A 201 50.26 -12.48 -17.53
CA GLU A 201 51.66 -12.86 -17.65
C GLU A 201 51.70 -14.33 -18.05
N SER A 202 52.23 -14.63 -19.24
CA SER A 202 52.85 -15.92 -19.51
C SER A 202 54.00 -15.76 -20.51
N LYS A 203 55.20 -16.02 -20.00
CA LYS A 203 56.45 -16.22 -20.74
C LYS A 203 56.39 -17.47 -21.64
N GLY A 204 57.13 -17.42 -22.75
CA GLY A 204 57.65 -18.58 -23.49
C GLY A 204 58.32 -18.11 -24.80
N LYS A 205 59.61 -17.76 -24.79
CA LYS A 205 60.77 -18.53 -25.33
C LYS A 205 60.53 -19.21 -26.69
N GLN A 206 61.40 -19.22 -27.71
CA GLN A 206 62.72 -18.65 -28.04
C GLN A 206 63.11 -19.28 -29.40
N LYS A 207 63.71 -18.52 -30.35
CA LYS A 207 64.90 -18.89 -31.17
C LYS A 207 65.03 -18.08 -32.47
N VAL A 208 66.10 -17.29 -32.55
CA VAL A 208 67.15 -17.28 -33.60
C VAL A 208 68.38 -16.77 -32.85
N LYS A 209 69.48 -17.52 -32.68
CA LYS A 209 70.33 -18.23 -33.63
C LYS A 209 70.98 -19.44 -32.94
#